data_AF-A0A1U9M9A6-F1
#
_entry.id   AF-A0A1U9M9A6-F1
#
_cell.length_a   1.000
_cell.length_b   1.000
_cell.length_c   1.000
_cell.angle_alpha   90.00
_cell.angle_beta   90.00
_cell.angle_gamma   90.00
#
_symmetry.space_group_name_H-M   'P 1'
#
loop_
_entity.id
_entity.type
_entity.pdbx_description
1 polymer ?
#
loop_
_entity_poly.entity_id
_entity_poly.type
_entity_poly.pdbx_seq_one_letter_code
_entity_poly.pdbx_strand_id
1 'polypeptide(L)'
;MDRADLKKELLNRFDSFASEHPDGHQKKKMNRYFVRGSGLCFAFEKNDGRAHIVDDVAAHIWCPMKVAAYVEGVKKKPYPASRLWTKTNASGKKLYGRHSGLKATKELRDIDLIRFTPLTLDEAERVIEGLKKAAEHKIT
;
A
#
# COMPACT_ATOMS: atom_id res chain seq x y z
N MET A 1 -17.87 -7.32 -11.63
CA MET A 1 -16.59 -7.79 -11.07
C MET A 1 -16.73 -7.82 -9.56
N ASP A 2 -16.40 -8.94 -8.92
CA ASP A 2 -16.38 -8.99 -7.46
C ASP A 2 -15.05 -8.46 -6.89
N ARG A 3 -14.92 -8.40 -5.57
CA ARG A 3 -13.70 -7.87 -4.94
C ARG A 3 -12.49 -8.80 -5.06
N ALA A 4 -12.70 -10.11 -5.11
CA ALA A 4 -11.62 -11.07 -5.26
C ALA A 4 -11.01 -10.96 -6.66
N ASP A 5 -11.86 -10.84 -7.68
CA ASP A 5 -11.48 -10.56 -9.06
C ASP A 5 -10.70 -9.25 -9.17
N LEU A 6 -11.18 -8.16 -8.55
CA LEU A 6 -10.48 -6.87 -8.55
C LEU A 6 -9.09 -6.99 -7.94
N LYS A 7 -8.95 -7.70 -6.82
CA LYS A 7 -7.65 -7.92 -6.18
C LYS A 7 -6.71 -8.73 -7.08
N LYS A 8 -7.21 -9.80 -7.70
CA LYS A 8 -6.42 -10.63 -8.62
C LYS A 8 -5.94 -9.81 -9.81
N GLU A 9 -6.83 -9.01 -10.39
CA GLU A 9 -6.51 -8.15 -11.52
C GLU A 9 -5.47 -7.08 -11.16
N LEU A 10 -5.62 -6.44 -9.99
CA LEU A 10 -4.61 -5.52 -9.44
C LEU A 10 -3.24 -6.16 -9.31
N LEU A 11 -3.17 -7.39 -8.78
CA LEU A 11 -1.90 -8.12 -8.64
C LEU A 11 -1.25 -8.38 -9.99
N ASN A 12 -2.00 -8.91 -10.97
CA ASN A 12 -1.50 -9.12 -12.33
C ASN A 12 -0.95 -7.83 -12.94
N ARG A 13 -1.61 -6.69 -12.71
CA ARG A 13 -1.15 -5.38 -13.18
C ARG A 13 0.08 -4.90 -12.45
N PHE A 14 0.16 -5.05 -11.13
CA PHE A 14 1.39 -4.72 -10.40
C PHE A 14 2.57 -5.52 -10.94
N ASP A 15 2.39 -6.83 -11.15
CA ASP A 15 3.43 -7.70 -11.70
C ASP A 15 3.82 -7.31 -13.14
N SER A 16 3.00 -6.53 -13.85
CA SER A 16 3.30 -6.07 -15.22
C SER A 16 4.12 -4.77 -15.29
N PHE A 17 4.06 -3.88 -14.30
CA PHE A 17 4.82 -2.61 -14.32
C PHE A 17 5.79 -2.41 -13.13
N ALA A 18 5.72 -3.28 -12.12
CA ALA A 18 6.55 -3.22 -10.93
C ALA A 18 7.48 -4.43 -10.82
N SER A 19 8.57 -4.27 -10.08
CA SER A 19 9.42 -5.37 -9.66
C SER A 19 9.07 -5.76 -8.23
N GLU A 20 9.16 -7.04 -7.91
CA GLU A 20 9.10 -7.51 -6.55
C GLU A 20 10.21 -6.87 -5.71
N HIS A 21 9.88 -6.51 -4.47
CA HIS A 21 10.84 -6.00 -3.50
C HIS A 21 11.96 -7.04 -3.23
N PRO A 22 13.24 -6.66 -3.01
CA PRO A 22 14.34 -7.61 -2.77
C PRO A 22 14.10 -8.59 -1.61
N ASP A 23 13.47 -8.14 -0.51
CA ASP A 23 13.02 -9.01 0.60
C ASP A 23 11.83 -9.95 0.24
N GLY A 24 11.37 -9.93 -1.00
CA GLY A 24 10.24 -10.67 -1.54
C GLY A 24 8.87 -10.18 -1.08
N HIS A 25 7.81 -10.90 -1.44
CA HIS A 25 6.47 -10.73 -0.88
C HIS A 25 6.33 -11.38 0.50
N GLN A 26 5.57 -10.76 1.41
CA GLN A 26 5.26 -11.40 2.68
C GLN A 26 4.19 -12.47 2.49
N LYS A 27 4.37 -13.64 3.11
CA LYS A 27 3.46 -14.80 2.95
C LYS A 27 2.00 -14.47 3.28
N LYS A 28 1.76 -13.74 4.38
CA LYS A 28 0.40 -13.51 4.91
C LYS A 28 -0.12 -12.08 4.81
N LYS A 29 0.76 -11.09 4.74
CA LYS A 29 0.41 -9.70 5.08
C LYS A 29 0.42 -8.75 3.90
N MET A 30 1.46 -8.78 3.08
CA MET A 30 1.64 -7.79 2.00
C MET A 30 2.40 -8.35 0.82
N ASN A 31 1.98 -7.98 -0.39
CA ASN A 31 2.88 -7.95 -1.54
C ASN A 31 3.63 -6.62 -1.52
N ARG A 32 4.91 -6.66 -1.86
CA ARG A 32 5.84 -5.52 -1.77
C ARG A 32 6.48 -5.33 -3.14
N TYR A 33 6.46 -4.09 -3.61
CA TYR A 33 6.84 -3.75 -4.97
C TYR A 33 7.69 -2.49 -5.01
N PHE A 34 8.48 -2.38 -6.08
CA PHE A 34 9.03 -1.12 -6.57
C PHE A 34 8.50 -0.87 -7.98
N VAL A 35 8.08 0.36 -8.29
CA VAL A 35 7.79 0.72 -9.68
C VAL A 35 9.08 0.57 -10.50
N ARG A 36 9.05 -0.18 -11.62
CA ARG A 36 10.26 -0.51 -12.40
C ARG A 36 11.02 0.73 -12.84
N GLY A 37 12.34 0.64 -12.78
CA GLY A 37 13.22 1.76 -13.15
C GLY A 37 13.20 2.93 -12.16
N SER A 38 12.57 2.77 -10.99
CA SER A 38 12.47 3.82 -9.97
C SER A 38 12.78 3.30 -8.56
N GLY A 39 12.95 4.23 -7.62
CA GLY A 39 13.02 3.94 -6.17
C GLY A 39 11.67 3.97 -5.46
N LEU A 40 10.55 4.10 -6.18
CA LEU A 40 9.23 4.24 -5.56
C LEU A 40 8.71 2.88 -5.08
N CYS A 41 8.80 2.65 -3.76
CA CYS A 41 8.21 1.48 -3.11
C CYS A 41 6.70 1.66 -2.88
N PHE A 42 5.94 0.58 -3.05
CA PHE A 42 4.56 0.48 -2.59
C PHE A 42 4.25 -0.94 -2.12
N ALA A 43 3.18 -1.09 -1.33
CA ALA A 43 2.76 -2.38 -0.81
C ALA A 43 1.25 -2.57 -0.97
N PHE A 44 0.86 -3.80 -1.27
CA PHE A 44 -0.53 -4.20 -1.39
C PHE A 44 -0.88 -5.14 -0.22
N GLU A 45 -1.94 -4.84 0.52
CA GLU A 45 -2.36 -5.61 1.68
C GLU A 45 -3.02 -6.93 1.28
N LYS A 46 -2.42 -8.04 1.69
CA LYS A 46 -3.02 -9.37 1.64
C LYS A 46 -3.91 -9.49 2.87
N ASN A 47 -5.17 -9.11 2.76
CA ASN A 47 -6.10 -9.43 3.84
C ASN A 47 -6.18 -10.97 3.94
N ASP A 48 -5.92 -11.53 5.12
CA ASP A 48 -5.61 -12.95 5.31
C ASP A 48 -6.83 -13.86 5.45
N GLY A 49 -7.93 -13.51 4.75
CA GLY A 49 -9.08 -14.39 4.59
C GLY A 49 -9.99 -14.55 5.81
N ARG A 50 -9.74 -13.85 6.92
CA ARG A 50 -10.71 -13.73 8.02
C ARG A 50 -11.73 -12.65 7.71
N ALA A 51 -12.43 -12.82 6.60
CA ALA A 51 -13.44 -11.88 6.11
C ALA A 51 -14.70 -11.97 6.98
N HIS A 52 -14.70 -11.26 8.12
CA HIS A 52 -15.91 -11.05 8.90
C HIS A 52 -16.48 -9.63 8.71
N ILE A 53 -15.72 -8.73 8.06
CA ILE A 53 -16.11 -7.33 7.84
C ILE A 53 -15.79 -6.90 6.39
N VAL A 54 -16.65 -6.05 5.84
CA VAL A 54 -16.56 -5.47 4.49
C VAL A 54 -15.19 -4.82 4.19
N ASP A 55 -14.52 -4.28 5.20
CA ASP A 55 -13.18 -3.68 5.08
C ASP A 55 -12.05 -4.72 4.95
N ASP A 56 -12.25 -5.96 5.41
CA ASP A 56 -11.26 -7.06 5.27
C ASP A 56 -11.20 -7.63 3.85
N VAL A 57 -12.03 -7.14 2.93
CA VAL A 57 -11.98 -7.53 1.51
C VAL A 57 -11.47 -6.38 0.63
N ALA A 58 -11.13 -5.23 1.22
CA ALA A 58 -10.69 -4.06 0.50
C ALA A 58 -9.29 -4.24 -0.12
N ALA A 59 -9.10 -3.64 -1.30
CA ALA A 59 -7.83 -3.62 -2.03
C ALA A 59 -6.94 -2.47 -1.50
N HIS A 60 -6.36 -2.62 -0.31
CA HIS A 60 -5.53 -1.55 0.26
C HIS A 60 -4.16 -1.46 -0.42
N ILE A 61 -3.86 -0.29 -0.97
CA ILE A 61 -2.58 0.04 -1.59
C ILE A 61 -1.91 1.11 -0.73
N TRP A 62 -0.72 0.81 -0.24
CA TRP A 62 0.07 1.66 0.64
C TRP A 62 1.29 2.18 -0.12
N CYS A 63 1.48 3.49 -0.11
CA CYS A 63 2.62 4.12 -0.77
C CYS A 63 2.97 5.46 -0.11
N PRO A 64 4.11 6.08 -0.46
CA PRO A 64 4.48 7.39 0.07
C PRO A 64 3.40 8.46 -0.18
N MET A 65 3.18 9.34 0.80
CA MET A 65 2.07 10.30 0.79
C MET A 65 2.01 11.21 -0.45
N LYS A 66 3.17 11.58 -0.99
CA LYS A 66 3.35 12.34 -2.25
C LYS A 66 2.62 11.76 -3.48
N VAL A 67 2.38 10.45 -3.53
CA VAL A 67 1.61 9.82 -4.62
C VAL A 67 0.18 10.37 -4.67
N ALA A 68 -0.35 10.87 -3.54
CA ALA A 68 -1.68 11.46 -3.47
C ALA A 68 -1.90 12.69 -4.35
N ALA A 69 -0.83 13.35 -4.81
CA ALA A 69 -0.90 14.46 -5.76
C ALA A 69 -1.24 14.00 -7.20
N TYR A 70 -1.02 12.72 -7.52
CA TYR A 70 -1.22 12.16 -8.86
C TYR A 70 -2.45 11.24 -8.95
N VAL A 71 -3.21 11.11 -7.86
CA VAL A 71 -4.38 10.22 -7.76
C VAL A 71 -5.61 10.99 -7.28
N GLU A 72 -6.61 11.05 -8.15
CA GLU A 72 -7.88 11.72 -7.93
C GLU A 72 -9.06 10.75 -8.02
N GLY A 73 -10.15 11.08 -7.34
CA GLY A 73 -11.40 10.30 -7.41
C GLY A 73 -11.31 8.88 -6.83
N VAL A 74 -10.29 8.57 -6.03
CA VAL A 74 -10.14 7.29 -5.31
C VAL A 74 -10.13 7.54 -3.81
N LYS A 75 -10.86 6.71 -3.04
CA LYS A 75 -10.85 6.77 -1.58
C LYS A 75 -9.42 6.68 -1.06
N LYS A 76 -8.96 7.70 -0.33
CA LYS A 76 -7.61 7.78 0.22
C LYS A 76 -7.62 8.22 1.68
N LYS A 77 -6.67 7.71 2.47
CA LYS A 77 -6.50 8.07 3.88
C LYS A 77 -5.02 8.32 4.21
N PRO A 78 -4.66 9.48 4.77
CA PRO A 78 -3.28 9.78 5.16
C PRO A 78 -2.91 9.11 6.50
N TYR A 79 -1.65 8.67 6.57
CA TYR A 79 -1.03 8.04 7.73
C TYR A 79 0.33 8.70 7.97
N PRO A 80 0.38 9.87 8.64
CA PRO A 80 1.64 10.57 8.89
C PRO A 80 2.54 9.79 9.86
N ALA A 81 3.86 9.91 9.70
CA ALA A 81 4.89 9.29 10.51
C ALA A 81 4.88 9.79 11.95
N SER A 82 4.47 11.04 12.16
CA SER A 82 4.29 11.64 13.49
C SER A 82 3.29 10.89 14.38
N ARG A 83 2.42 10.05 13.79
CA ARG A 83 1.48 9.21 14.55
C ARG A 83 2.04 7.83 14.90
N LEU A 84 3.20 7.44 14.37
CA LEU A 84 3.86 6.19 14.73
C LEU A 84 4.33 6.23 16.18
N TRP A 85 4.31 5.08 16.86
CA TRP A 85 4.89 4.90 18.19
C TRP A 85 4.31 5.80 19.31
N THR A 86 3.19 6.46 19.04
CA THR A 86 2.50 7.36 19.98
C THR A 86 1.70 6.62 21.05
N LYS A 87 1.34 5.36 20.80
CA LYS A 87 0.60 4.51 21.73
C LYS A 87 1.52 3.49 22.39
N THR A 88 1.24 3.17 23.65
CA THR A 88 1.86 2.07 24.39
C THR A 88 0.82 1.00 24.71
N ASN A 89 1.26 -0.25 24.84
CA ASN A 89 0.43 -1.31 25.40
C ASN A 89 0.47 -1.30 26.93
N ALA A 90 -0.26 -2.23 27.57
CA ALA A 90 -0.30 -2.38 29.02
C ALA A 90 1.06 -2.63 29.68
N SER A 91 2.06 -3.14 28.94
CA SER A 91 3.43 -3.35 29.42
C SER A 91 4.37 -2.16 29.13
N GLY A 92 3.84 -1.01 28.71
CA GLY A 92 4.63 0.20 28.41
C GLY A 92 5.38 0.15 27.07
N LYS A 93 5.25 -0.92 26.28
CA LYS A 93 5.91 -1.06 24.99
C LYS A 93 5.21 -0.21 23.92
N LYS A 94 5.98 0.60 23.19
CA LYS A 94 5.48 1.39 22.05
C LYS A 94 4.92 0.49 20.95
N LEU A 95 3.74 0.85 20.45
CA LEU A 95 3.03 0.15 19.38
C LEU A 95 3.30 0.80 18.03
N TYR A 96 3.54 -0.04 17.02
CA TYR A 96 3.64 0.42 15.65
C TYR A 96 2.23 0.80 15.18
N GLY A 97 1.97 2.10 15.00
CA GLY A 97 0.64 2.66 14.77
C GLY A 97 0.02 2.37 13.39
N ARG A 98 0.53 1.39 12.65
CA ARG A 98 0.12 1.00 11.29
C ARG A 98 0.11 -0.51 11.14
N HIS A 99 -0.36 -1.00 9.98
CA HIS A 99 -0.38 -2.42 9.67
C HIS A 99 1.02 -3.04 9.82
N SER A 100 1.12 -4.13 10.59
CA SER A 100 2.41 -4.72 10.94
C SER A 100 3.24 -5.21 9.75
N GLY A 101 2.60 -5.50 8.60
CA GLY A 101 3.31 -5.81 7.35
C GLY A 101 4.18 -4.66 6.86
N LEU A 102 3.73 -3.41 7.05
CA LEU A 102 4.50 -2.21 6.69
C LEU A 102 5.73 -2.04 7.58
N LYS A 103 5.71 -2.55 8.81
CA LYS A 103 6.87 -2.47 9.72
C LYS A 103 8.08 -3.20 9.15
N ALA A 104 7.83 -4.22 8.33
CA ALA A 104 8.85 -5.05 7.71
C ALA A 104 9.16 -4.64 6.26
N THR A 105 8.76 -3.42 5.84
CA THR A 105 9.14 -2.83 4.55
C THR A 105 9.89 -1.53 4.85
N LYS A 106 11.23 -1.56 4.75
CA LYS A 106 12.10 -0.49 5.26
C LYS A 106 11.74 0.89 4.68
N GLU A 107 11.43 0.92 3.40
CA GLU A 107 11.10 2.09 2.58
C GLU A 107 9.77 2.74 2.97
N LEU A 108 8.86 1.98 3.59
CA LEU A 108 7.52 2.45 3.98
C LEU A 108 7.36 2.60 5.49
N ARG A 109 8.30 2.06 6.28
CA ARG A 109 8.15 1.88 7.73
C ARG A 109 7.95 3.19 8.48
N ASP A 110 8.87 4.13 8.29
CA ASP A 110 9.00 5.32 9.13
C ASP A 110 8.69 6.64 8.37
N ILE A 111 8.10 6.55 7.18
CA ILE A 111 7.77 7.72 6.34
C ILE A 111 6.28 8.06 6.39
N ASP A 112 5.89 9.22 5.87
CA ASP A 112 4.48 9.54 5.66
C ASP A 112 3.88 8.68 4.54
N LEU A 113 2.76 8.03 4.83
CA LEU A 113 2.07 7.16 3.89
C LEU A 113 0.68 7.68 3.55
N ILE A 114 0.21 7.29 2.36
CA ILE A 114 -1.19 7.32 1.98
C ILE A 114 -1.65 5.87 1.74
N ARG A 115 -2.89 5.57 2.14
CA ARG A 115 -3.57 4.33 1.78
C ARG A 115 -4.68 4.64 0.79
N PHE A 116 -4.62 4.04 -0.40
CA PHE A 116 -5.73 4.03 -1.36
C PHE A 116 -6.60 2.80 -1.17
N THR A 117 -7.88 2.94 -1.49
CA THR A 117 -8.87 1.86 -1.39
C THR A 117 -9.78 1.91 -2.63
N PRO A 118 -9.27 1.51 -3.81
CA PRO A 118 -10.09 1.38 -5.00
C PRO A 118 -11.22 0.36 -4.80
N LEU A 119 -12.39 0.69 -5.31
CA LEU A 119 -13.60 -0.14 -5.30
C LEU A 119 -13.93 -0.71 -6.69
N THR A 120 -13.31 -0.16 -7.73
CA THR A 120 -13.50 -0.55 -9.14
C THR A 120 -12.15 -0.71 -9.83
N LEU A 121 -12.17 -1.33 -11.02
CA LEU A 121 -10.98 -1.43 -11.87
C LEU A 121 -10.51 -0.05 -12.34
N ASP A 122 -11.43 0.84 -12.70
CA ASP A 122 -11.09 2.20 -13.12
C ASP A 122 -10.39 2.99 -12.01
N GLU A 123 -10.84 2.85 -10.77
CA GLU A 123 -10.17 3.44 -9.61
C GLU A 123 -8.78 2.82 -9.37
N ALA A 124 -8.67 1.50 -9.54
CA ALA A 124 -7.39 0.79 -9.48
C ALA A 124 -6.39 1.32 -10.53
N GLU A 125 -6.84 1.54 -11.76
CA GLU A 125 -6.04 2.13 -12.83
C GLU A 125 -5.56 3.53 -12.49
N ARG A 126 -6.41 4.37 -11.92
CA ARG A 126 -6.00 5.70 -11.47
C ARG A 126 -4.89 5.65 -10.43
N VAL A 127 -4.91 4.68 -9.52
CA VAL A 127 -3.82 4.49 -8.55
C VAL A 127 -2.55 4.02 -9.25
N ILE A 128 -2.64 3.08 -10.18
CA ILE A 128 -1.48 2.58 -10.96
C ILE A 128 -0.83 3.70 -11.77
N GLU A 129 -1.62 4.49 -12.49
CA GLU A 129 -1.14 5.63 -13.26
C GLU A 129 -0.52 6.70 -12.35
N GLY A 130 -1.11 6.96 -11.18
CA GLY A 130 -0.52 7.85 -10.20
C GLY A 130 0.81 7.36 -9.64
N LEU A 131 0.97 6.05 -9.45
CA LEU A 131 2.26 5.45 -9.05
C LEU A 131 3.32 5.62 -10.14
N LYS A 132 2.96 5.37 -11.41
CA LYS A 132 3.87 5.57 -12.55
C LYS A 132 4.31 7.03 -12.68
N LYS A 133 3.36 7.96 -12.67
CA LYS A 133 3.64 9.41 -12.72
C LYS A 133 4.52 9.86 -11.56
N ALA A 134 4.23 9.40 -10.34
CA ALA A 134 5.06 9.72 -9.19
C ALA A 134 6.49 9.17 -9.35
N ALA A 135 6.66 7.99 -9.94
CA ALA A 135 7.96 7.37 -10.16
C ALA A 135 8.84 8.13 -11.18
N GLU A 136 8.24 8.73 -12.21
CA GLU A 136 8.92 9.54 -13.22
C GLU A 136 9.52 10.83 -12.63
N HIS A 137 8.82 11.43 -11.66
CA HIS A 137 9.26 12.64 -10.99
C HIS A 137 10.24 12.25 -9.89
N LYS A 138 11.49 11.90 -10.27
CA LYS A 138 12.58 11.44 -9.40
C LYS A 138 12.41 11.98 -8.00
N ILE A 139 11.93 11.11 -7.12
CA ILE A 139 11.69 11.55 -5.76
C ILE A 139 12.96 11.30 -4.96
N THR A 140 13.89 12.23 -5.11
CA THR A 140 15.01 12.45 -4.20
C THR A 140 14.52 12.82 -2.82
#